data_AF-A0A1Y2I9M5-F1
#
_entry.id   AF-A0A1Y2I9M5-F1
#
_cell.length_a   1.000
_cell.length_b   1.000
_cell.length_c   1.000
_cell.angle_alpha   90.00
_cell.angle_beta   90.00
_cell.angle_gamma   90.00
#
_symmetry.space_group_name_H-M   'P 1'
#
loop_
_entity.id
_entity.type
_entity.pdbx_description
1 polymer ?
#
loop_
_entity_poly.entity_id
_entity_poly.type
_entity_poly.pdbx_seq_one_letter_code
_entity_poly.pdbx_strand_id
1 'polypeptide(L)'
;MSWYQSTLVPDTANPGIRRFVWEHFANINRVVQRMKYTGGMFSGTKSILCAREITVVGHRCTPEGRLPEKSRITAVKNWGPCKDLSEVRSFAGTVG
;
A
#
# COMPACT_ATOMS: atom_id res chain seq x y z
N MET A 1 -15.53 4.36 8.79
CA MET A 1 -15.97 5.54 9.56
C MET A 1 -15.45 5.47 11.01
N SER A 2 -14.15 5.19 11.24
CA SER A 2 -13.58 4.95 12.59
C SER A 2 -12.25 5.66 12.87
N TRP A 3 -11.66 6.36 11.89
CA TRP A 3 -10.35 7.02 12.06
C TRP A 3 -10.44 8.44 12.63
N TYR A 4 -11.65 8.98 12.78
CA TYR A 4 -11.84 10.37 13.26
C TYR A 4 -11.69 10.50 14.79
N GLN A 5 -11.80 9.41 15.55
CA GLN A 5 -11.70 9.43 17.01
C GLN A 5 -10.27 9.20 17.54
N SER A 6 -9.31 8.76 16.71
CA SER A 6 -7.92 8.53 17.14
C SER A 6 -7.05 9.79 17.15
N THR A 7 -7.58 10.92 16.66
CA THR A 7 -6.90 12.23 16.65
C THR A 7 -7.03 13.03 17.94
N LEU A 8 -7.83 12.61 18.91
CA LEU A 8 -8.18 13.43 20.09
C LEU A 8 -7.68 12.89 21.44
N VAL A 9 -6.97 11.76 21.48
CA VAL A 9 -6.32 11.29 22.72
C VAL A 9 -4.87 11.74 22.68
N PRO A 10 -4.43 12.66 23.57
CA PRO A 10 -3.04 13.04 23.66
C PRO A 10 -2.23 11.81 24.07
N ASP A 11 -1.28 11.40 23.22
CA ASP A 11 -0.31 10.39 23.61
C ASP A 11 0.65 11.07 24.61
N THR A 12 0.42 10.82 25.90
CA THR A 12 1.13 11.52 27.00
C THR A 12 2.64 11.30 26.96
N ALA A 13 3.10 10.25 26.29
CA ALA A 13 4.51 9.94 26.08
C ALA A 13 5.20 10.86 25.05
N ASN A 14 4.46 11.42 24.08
CA ASN A 14 5.01 12.19 22.96
C ASN A 14 4.18 13.45 22.69
N PRO A 15 4.29 14.48 23.55
CA PRO A 15 3.54 15.72 23.37
C PRO A 15 3.87 16.39 22.04
N GLY A 16 2.85 16.78 21.29
CA GLY A 16 2.97 17.49 20.00
C GLY A 16 3.04 16.59 18.75
N ILE A 17 3.15 15.27 18.90
CA ILE A 17 3.12 14.33 17.77
C ILE A 17 1.71 13.75 17.62
N ARG A 18 1.17 13.76 16.40
CA ARG A 18 -0.11 13.08 16.12
C ARG A 18 0.10 11.57 16.25
N ARG A 19 -0.77 10.91 17.02
CA ARG A 19 -0.70 9.47 17.30
C ARG A 19 -0.43 8.59 16.08
N PHE A 20 -1.16 8.78 14.98
CA PHE A 20 -0.98 7.97 13.76
C PHE A 20 0.43 8.10 13.15
N VAL A 21 1.07 9.26 13.29
CA VAL A 21 2.44 9.50 12.81
C VAL A 21 3.40 8.71 13.68
N TRP A 22 3.25 8.80 15.00
CA TRP A 22 4.06 8.05 15.96
C TRP A 22 3.96 6.53 15.73
N GLU A 23 2.75 6.00 15.63
CA GLU A 23 2.49 4.58 15.37
C GLU A 23 3.12 4.12 14.04
N HIS A 24 3.01 4.92 12.98
CA HIS A 24 3.61 4.60 11.67
C HIS A 24 5.15 4.52 11.75
N PHE A 25 5.79 5.50 12.37
CA PHE A 25 7.26 5.50 12.51
C PHE A 25 7.76 4.40 13.45
N ALA A 26 7.01 4.06 14.50
CA ALA A 26 7.33 2.92 15.36
C ALA A 26 7.29 1.60 14.56
N ASN A 27 6.29 1.42 13.70
CA ASN A 27 6.18 0.26 12.81
C ASN A 27 7.33 0.21 11.79
N ILE A 28 7.64 1.33 11.13
CA ILE A 28 8.78 1.41 10.20
C ILE A 28 10.08 1.01 10.91
N ASN A 29 10.36 1.62 12.07
CA ASN A 29 11.57 1.32 12.81
C ASN A 29 11.68 -0.18 13.11
N ARG A 30 10.59 -0.81 13.58
CA ARG A 30 10.57 -2.26 13.83
C ARG A 30 10.90 -3.08 12.58
N VAL A 31 10.34 -2.74 11.43
CA VAL A 31 10.60 -3.45 10.16
C VAL A 31 12.04 -3.26 9.69
N VAL A 32 12.53 -2.01 9.71
CA VAL A 32 13.88 -1.67 9.26
C VAL A 32 14.94 -2.32 10.15
N GLN A 33 14.77 -2.29 11.47
CA GLN A 33 15.70 -2.95 12.39
C GLN A 33 15.74 -4.47 12.16
N ARG A 34 14.57 -5.11 11.98
CA ARG A 34 14.51 -6.55 11.68
C ARG A 34 15.23 -6.89 10.39
N MET A 35 15.01 -6.11 9.33
CA MET A 35 15.69 -6.30 8.06
C MET A 35 17.21 -6.15 8.21
N LYS A 36 17.66 -5.17 8.99
CA LYS A 36 19.09 -4.99 9.32
C LYS A 36 19.67 -6.22 10.02
N TYR A 37 18.98 -6.77 11.02
CA TYR A 37 19.47 -7.94 11.77
C TYR A 37 19.57 -9.21 10.91
N THR A 38 18.77 -9.33 9.85
CA THR A 38 18.85 -10.44 8.90
C THR A 38 19.85 -10.19 7.76
N GLY A 39 20.57 -9.06 7.76
CA GLY A 39 21.46 -8.67 6.67
C GLY A 39 20.74 -8.25 5.38
N GLY A 40 19.43 -8.00 5.44
CA GLY A 40 18.65 -7.56 4.29
C GLY A 40 18.89 -6.08 3.98
N MET A 41 18.80 -5.73 2.70
CA MET A 41 18.99 -4.36 2.22
C MET A 41 17.75 -3.83 1.52
N PHE A 42 17.48 -2.54 1.69
CA PHE A 42 16.47 -1.83 0.92
C PHE A 42 17.14 -1.05 -0.21
N SER A 43 16.50 -1.01 -1.38
CA SER A 43 16.89 -0.07 -2.42
C SER A 43 16.37 1.31 -2.06
N GLY A 44 17.27 2.25 -1.75
CA GLY A 44 16.88 3.61 -1.35
C GLY A 44 16.02 4.32 -2.40
N THR A 45 16.33 4.14 -3.69
CA THR A 45 15.58 4.75 -4.81
C THR A 45 14.19 4.15 -5.04
N LYS A 46 13.93 2.95 -4.53
CA LYS A 46 12.65 2.24 -4.70
C LYS A 46 11.80 2.22 -3.42
N SER A 47 12.37 2.66 -2.29
CA SER A 47 11.71 2.56 -0.98
C SER A 47 10.88 3.82 -0.72
N ILE A 48 9.59 3.62 -0.43
CA ILE A 48 8.69 4.68 0.00
C ILE A 48 8.31 4.40 1.45
N LEU A 49 8.79 5.24 2.38
CA LEU A 49 8.55 5.05 3.82
C LEU A 49 7.31 5.79 4.30
N CYS A 50 7.04 6.98 3.77
CA CYS A 50 5.91 7.79 4.17
C CYS A 50 5.28 8.44 2.94
N ALA A 51 4.10 7.97 2.57
CA ALA A 51 3.29 8.55 1.52
C ALA A 51 1.82 8.31 1.85
N ARG A 52 0.96 9.23 1.41
CA ARG A 52 -0.49 9.11 1.59
C ARG A 52 -1.06 7.96 0.74
N GLU A 53 -0.51 7.76 -0.45
CA GLU A 53 -0.90 6.69 -1.36
C GLU A 53 0.35 5.99 -1.90
N ILE A 54 0.31 4.66 -1.99
CA ILE A 54 1.41 3.85 -2.52
C ILE A 54 0.88 2.73 -3.41
N THR A 55 1.66 2.32 -4.41
CA THR A 55 1.36 1.12 -5.20
C THR A 55 2.08 -0.08 -4.58
N VAL A 56 1.31 -1.06 -4.10
CA VAL A 56 1.81 -2.31 -3.51
C VAL A 56 1.24 -3.48 -4.31
N VAL A 57 2.11 -4.27 -4.94
CA VAL A 57 1.74 -5.48 -5.72
C VAL A 57 0.61 -5.18 -6.73
N GLY A 58 0.77 -4.12 -7.52
CA GLY A 58 -0.22 -3.74 -8.56
C GLY A 58 -1.56 -3.25 -8.02
N HIS A 59 -1.63 -2.81 -6.76
CA HIS A 59 -2.78 -2.16 -6.15
C HIS A 59 -2.38 -0.81 -5.60
N ARG A 60 -3.23 0.19 -5.78
CA ARG A 60 -3.05 1.50 -5.18
C ARG A 60 -3.69 1.51 -3.80
N CYS A 61 -2.88 1.56 -2.76
CA CYS A 61 -3.34 1.65 -1.38
C CYS A 61 -3.49 3.13 -1.01
N THR A 62 -4.70 3.52 -0.64
CA THR A 62 -5.03 4.86 -0.15
C THR A 62 -5.57 4.76 1.30
N PRO A 63 -5.72 5.88 2.02
CA PRO A 63 -6.29 5.86 3.37
C PRO A 63 -7.72 5.31 3.43
N GLU A 64 -8.46 5.39 2.32
CA GLU A 64 -9.84 4.93 2.18
C GLU A 64 -9.92 3.43 1.85
N GLY A 65 -8.83 2.82 1.39
CA GLY A 65 -8.77 1.39 1.10
C GLY A 65 -7.83 1.03 -0.06
N ARG A 66 -8.03 -0.17 -0.60
CA ARG A 66 -7.28 -0.65 -1.77
C ARG A 66 -8.09 -0.37 -3.03
N LEU A 67 -7.44 0.28 -4.00
CA LEU A 67 -8.01 0.54 -5.31
C LEU A 67 -7.19 -0.20 -6.38
N PRO A 68 -7.83 -0.69 -7.45
CA PRO A 68 -7.12 -1.25 -8.58
C PRO A 68 -6.27 -0.17 -9.26
N GLU A 69 -5.13 -0.58 -9.82
CA GLU A 69 -4.27 0.31 -10.56
C GLU A 69 -4.94 0.76 -11.86
N LYS A 70 -4.78 2.03 -12.24
CA LYS A 70 -5.41 2.60 -13.45
C LYS A 70 -5.05 1.82 -14.71
N SER A 71 -3.81 1.32 -14.82
CA SER A 71 -3.36 0.49 -15.94
C SER A 71 -4.19 -0.79 -16.06
N ARG A 72 -4.45 -1.49 -14.94
CA ARG A 72 -5.28 -2.70 -14.90
C ARG A 72 -6.73 -2.41 -15.25
N ILE A 73 -7.31 -1.31 -14.73
CA ILE A 73 -8.67 -0.88 -15.09
C ILE A 73 -8.77 -0.63 -16.60
N THR A 74 -7.80 0.10 -17.17
CA THR A 74 -7.77 0.40 -18.61
C THR A 74 -7.60 -0.86 -19.44
N ALA A 75 -6.73 -1.79 -19.02
CA ALA A 75 -6.54 -3.07 -19.70
C ALA A 75 -7.86 -3.87 -19.77
N VAL A 76 -8.56 -4.00 -18.65
CA VAL A 76 -9.85 -4.71 -18.58
C VAL A 76 -10.92 -3.98 -19.40
N LYS A 77 -10.98 -2.65 -19.34
CA LYS A 77 -11.96 -1.85 -20.09
C LYS A 77 -11.78 -1.95 -21.61
N ASN A 78 -10.54 -2.08 -22.06
CA ASN A 78 -10.20 -2.18 -23.49
C ASN A 78 -10.08 -3.64 -23.95
N TRP A 79 -10.30 -4.61 -23.06
CA TRP A 79 -10.25 -6.03 -23.39
C TRP A 79 -11.47 -6.37 -24.25
N GLY A 80 -11.26 -6.51 -25.56
CA GLY A 80 -12.33 -6.89 -26.50
C GLY A 80 -12.85 -8.31 -26.22
N PRO A 81 -13.81 -8.79 -27.04
CA PRO A 81 -14.29 -10.17 -26.95
C PRO A 81 -13.12 -11.16 -27.04
N CYS A 82 -13.04 -12.08 -26.08
CA CYS A 82 -12.03 -13.14 -26.10
C CYS A 82 -12.30 -14.10 -27.26
N LYS A 83 -11.28 -14.38 -28.06
CA LYS A 83 -11.35 -15.22 -29.26
C LYS A 83 -10.96 -16.67 -29.00
N ASP A 84 -10.15 -16.90 -27.96
CA ASP A 84 -9.64 -18.21 -27.61
C ASP A 84 -9.50 -18.42 -26.10
N LEU A 85 -9.18 -19.66 -25.71
CA LEU A 85 -9.02 -20.06 -24.31
C LEU A 85 -7.82 -19.38 -23.63
N SER A 86 -6.79 -18.98 -24.38
CA SER A 86 -5.62 -18.27 -23.85
C SER A 86 -5.99 -16.84 -23.44
N GLU A 87 -6.76 -16.15 -24.26
CA GLU A 87 -7.28 -14.81 -23.96
C GLU A 87 -8.23 -14.82 -22.76
N VAL A 88 -9.10 -15.84 -22.64
CA VAL A 88 -9.96 -16.01 -21.46
C VAL A 88 -9.13 -16.19 -20.18
N ARG A 89 -8.08 -17.03 -20.23
CA ARG A 89 -7.18 -17.23 -19.06
C ARG A 89 -6.42 -15.97 -18.70
N SER A 90 -5.96 -15.23 -19.71
CA SER A 90 -5.22 -13.97 -19.54
C SER A 90 -6.11 -12.87 -18.93
N PHE A 91 -7.37 -12.79 -19.38
CA PHE A 91 -8.36 -11.91 -18.81
C PHE A 91 -8.65 -12.26 -17.35
N ALA A 92 -8.93 -13.53 -17.06
CA ALA A 92 -9.19 -14.01 -15.71
C ALA A 92 -7.99 -13.74 -14.76
N GLY A 93 -6.77 -13.94 -15.24
CA GLY A 93 -5.55 -13.63 -14.48
C GLY A 93 -5.29 -12.13 -14.28
N THR A 94 -5.85 -11.27 -15.12
CA THR A 94 -5.71 -9.80 -15.00
C THR A 94 -6.73 -9.22 -14.01
N VAL A 95 -7.95 -9.78 -13.99
CA VAL A 95 -9.06 -9.38 -13.11
C VAL A 95 -8.95 -9.97 -11.71
N GLY A 96 -8.39 -11.19 -11.58
CA GLY A 96 -8.09 -11.83 -10.30
C GLY A 96 -7.03 -11.10 -9.49
#